data_AF-A0A848TRE9-F1
#
_entry.id   AF-A0A848TRE9-F1
#
_cell.length_a   1.000
_cell.length_b   1.000
_cell.length_c   1.000
_cell.angle_alpha   90.00
_cell.angle_beta   90.00
_cell.angle_gamma   90.00
#
_symmetry.space_group_name_H-M   'P 1'
#
loop_
_entity.id
_entity.type
_entity.pdbx_description
1 polymer ?
#
loop_
_entity_poly.entity_id
_entity_poly.type
_entity_poly.pdbx_seq_one_letter_code
_entity_poly.pdbx_strand_id
1 'polypeptide(L)'
;MDDYAYLCKLDLDLDLPKGYFEGLIGKMEADPRLGSCSGKTWYTEKGTGRKISEKIGDEMSIGASKFYRVTCFRQIGGFVREVMWDGLDCHKSRQLGWKTGSFRDPELEFEHLRPMGSSQQNIYAGRRRHGFGQYFMGSDPLYFAATAIRKMAHPPYVLGGLATLQGYVGAWMRGDRQHDDPELRAFIRAYQRKALFKGKSRAVAEIEARQATAFAPPA
;
A
#
# COMPACT_ATOMS: atom_id res chain seq x y z
N MET A 1 -4.39 -11.76 20.53
CA MET A 1 -4.82 -10.43 20.01
C MET A 1 -6.11 -9.98 20.66
N ASP A 2 -6.73 -10.80 21.51
CA ASP A 2 -8.07 -10.54 22.04
C ASP A 2 -8.09 -9.40 23.08
N ASP A 3 -6.94 -9.10 23.69
CA ASP A 3 -6.78 -8.02 24.68
C ASP A 3 -6.45 -6.65 24.06
N TYR A 4 -6.41 -6.52 22.73
CA TYR A 4 -5.99 -5.29 22.05
C TYR A 4 -7.02 -4.82 21.03
N ALA A 5 -7.32 -3.52 21.04
CA ALA A 5 -8.17 -2.87 20.03
C ALA A 5 -7.42 -2.61 18.71
N TYR A 6 -6.11 -2.37 18.79
CA TYR A 6 -5.27 -2.02 17.65
C TYR A 6 -4.03 -2.91 17.55
N LEU A 7 -3.54 -3.06 16.32
CA LEU A 7 -2.32 -3.78 16.00
C LEU A 7 -1.42 -2.87 15.16
N CYS A 8 -0.13 -2.84 15.48
CA CYS A 8 0.86 -2.15 14.67
C CYS A 8 1.90 -3.13 14.14
N LYS A 9 2.21 -3.02 12.85
CA LYS A 9 3.49 -3.47 12.29
C LYS A 9 4.33 -2.25 12.02
N LEU A 10 5.56 -2.25 12.53
CA LEU A 10 6.51 -1.15 12.38
C LEU A 10 7.85 -1.68 11.87
N ASP A 11 8.43 -0.99 10.88
CA ASP A 11 9.83 -1.20 10.50
C ASP A 11 10.78 -0.56 11.53
N LEU A 12 11.97 -1.13 11.68
CA LEU A 12 12.94 -0.71 12.70
C LEU A 12 13.70 0.57 12.34
N ASP A 13 13.57 1.07 11.11
CA ASP A 13 14.28 2.24 10.60
C ASP A 13 13.36 3.45 10.42
N LEU A 14 12.45 3.65 11.37
CA LEU A 14 11.52 4.77 11.41
C LEU A 14 11.78 5.66 12.63
N ASP A 15 11.73 6.98 12.43
CA ASP A 15 11.71 7.97 13.50
C ASP A 15 10.32 8.61 13.56
N LEU A 16 9.55 8.20 14.58
CA LEU A 16 8.15 8.56 14.76
C LEU A 16 8.01 9.73 15.75
N PRO A 17 7.11 10.70 15.51
CA PRO A 17 6.82 11.75 16.48
C PRO A 17 6.14 11.18 17.74
N LYS A 18 6.34 11.82 18.89
CA LYS A 18 5.84 11.35 20.20
C LYS A 18 4.32 11.08 20.22
N GLY A 19 3.52 11.89 19.51
CA GLY A 19 2.06 11.76 19.44
C GLY A 19 1.53 10.85 18.33
N TYR A 20 2.42 10.12 17.63
CA TYR A 20 2.05 9.41 16.41
C TYR A 20 0.87 8.43 16.59
N PHE A 21 0.98 7.52 17.55
CA PHE A 21 -0.08 6.52 17.76
C PHE A 21 -1.35 7.11 18.35
N GLU A 22 -1.25 8.10 19.24
CA GLU A 22 -2.40 8.83 19.77
C GLU A 22 -3.20 9.48 18.64
N GLY A 23 -2.52 10.16 17.71
CA GLY A 23 -3.18 10.77 16.57
C GLY A 23 -3.78 9.75 15.60
N LEU A 24 -3.10 8.62 15.33
CA LEU A 24 -3.68 7.54 14.52
C LEU A 24 -4.92 6.91 15.15
N ILE A 25 -4.90 6.70 16.47
CA ILE A 25 -6.06 6.25 17.25
C ILE A 25 -7.18 7.27 17.13
N GLY A 26 -6.89 8.57 17.30
CA GLY A 26 -7.88 9.64 17.11
C GLY A 26 -8.54 9.64 15.73
N LYS A 27 -7.77 9.43 14.64
CA LYS A 27 -8.33 9.28 13.28
C LYS A 27 -9.23 8.05 13.17
N MET A 28 -8.83 6.93 13.78
CA MET A 28 -9.64 5.71 13.79
C MET A 28 -10.94 5.93 14.57
N GLU A 29 -10.90 6.52 15.76
CA GLU A 29 -12.11 6.76 16.56
C GLU A 29 -13.08 7.75 15.91
N ALA A 30 -12.57 8.71 15.14
CA ALA A 30 -13.40 9.61 14.35
C ALA A 30 -14.09 8.94 13.14
N ASP A 31 -13.55 7.84 12.62
CA ASP A 31 -14.13 7.07 11.51
C ASP A 31 -14.11 5.57 11.83
N PRO A 32 -15.21 4.99 12.35
CA PRO A 32 -15.31 3.57 12.68
C PRO A 32 -15.00 2.63 11.52
N ARG A 33 -15.10 3.09 10.26
CA ARG A 33 -14.75 2.31 9.07
C ARG A 33 -13.28 2.38 8.70
N LEU A 34 -12.47 3.23 9.34
CA LEU A 34 -11.03 3.28 9.10
C LEU A 34 -10.35 2.06 9.73
N GLY A 35 -10.10 1.05 8.90
CA GLY A 35 -9.57 -0.24 9.33
C GLY A 35 -8.04 -0.28 9.39
N SER A 36 -7.37 0.47 8.51
CA SER A 36 -5.92 0.62 8.52
C SER A 36 -5.48 2.03 8.15
N CYS A 37 -4.52 2.59 8.88
CA CYS A 37 -3.95 3.88 8.54
C CYS A 37 -2.47 4.03 8.88
N SER A 38 -1.89 5.13 8.43
CA SER A 38 -0.55 5.57 8.80
C SER A 38 -0.40 7.08 8.61
N GLY A 39 0.71 7.64 9.08
CA GLY A 39 1.18 8.95 8.63
C GLY A 39 1.77 8.94 7.23
N LYS A 40 2.28 10.10 6.80
CA LYS A 40 3.16 10.22 5.62
C LYS A 40 4.61 10.08 6.04
N THR A 41 5.41 9.59 5.10
CA THR A 41 6.83 9.31 5.30
C THR A 41 7.68 10.12 4.33
N TRP A 42 8.88 10.43 4.78
CA TRP A 42 9.95 11.07 4.05
C TRP A 42 11.29 10.50 4.50
N TYR A 43 12.35 10.71 3.73
CA TYR A 43 13.73 10.41 4.15
C TYR A 43 14.63 11.60 3.95
N THR A 44 15.73 11.68 4.71
CA THR A 44 16.79 12.66 4.50
C THR A 44 17.72 12.22 3.36
N GLU A 45 17.83 13.04 2.31
CA GLU A 45 18.79 12.82 1.23
C GLU A 45 20.23 13.02 1.74
N LYS A 46 21.06 11.99 1.58
CA LYS A 46 22.48 12.04 1.96
C LYS A 46 23.20 13.13 1.16
N GLY A 47 23.99 13.94 1.85
CA GLY A 47 24.81 15.01 1.27
C GLY A 47 24.11 16.36 1.23
N THR A 48 22.82 16.42 0.89
CA THR A 48 22.07 17.70 0.85
C THR A 48 21.27 17.98 2.12
N GLY A 49 20.95 16.95 2.92
CA GLY A 49 20.10 17.08 4.10
C GLY A 49 18.63 17.38 3.78
N ARG A 50 18.23 17.29 2.50
CA ARG A 50 16.87 17.61 2.09
C ARG A 50 15.89 16.51 2.49
N LYS A 51 14.73 16.93 3.00
CA LYS A 51 13.56 16.07 3.23
C LYS A 51 12.91 15.69 1.90
N ILE A 52 12.91 14.40 1.57
CA ILE A 52 12.34 13.86 0.32
C ILE A 52 11.14 12.98 0.63
N SER A 53 9.97 13.33 0.08
CA SER A 53 8.76 12.52 0.20
C SER A 53 8.89 11.19 -0.55
N GLU A 54 8.41 10.09 0.05
CA GLU A 54 8.37 8.77 -0.60
C GLU A 54 7.18 8.60 -1.57
N LYS A 55 6.39 9.68 -1.79
CA LYS A 55 5.32 9.76 -2.80
C LYS A 55 4.26 8.65 -2.67
N ILE A 56 3.96 8.23 -1.44
CA ILE A 56 2.88 7.26 -1.19
C ILE A 56 1.52 7.95 -1.34
N GLY A 57 0.62 7.30 -2.08
CA GLY A 57 -0.75 7.78 -2.29
C GLY A 57 -1.55 7.83 -1.00
N ASP A 58 -2.46 8.80 -0.90
CA ASP A 58 -3.30 9.03 0.30
C ASP A 58 -4.26 7.87 0.51
N GLU A 59 -4.56 7.12 -0.56
CA GLU A 59 -5.43 5.97 -0.56
C GLU A 59 -4.82 4.68 0.00
N MET A 60 -3.57 4.68 0.47
CA MET A 60 -2.95 3.47 1.03
C MET A 60 -2.36 3.80 2.39
N SER A 61 -2.53 2.90 3.36
CA SER A 61 -1.69 2.88 4.55
C SER A 61 -0.31 2.31 4.19
N ILE A 62 0.76 2.87 4.76
CA ILE A 62 2.14 2.58 4.35
C ILE A 62 2.62 1.29 5.00
N GLY A 63 3.21 0.38 4.21
CA GLY A 63 3.76 -0.90 4.69
C GLY A 63 4.75 -0.77 5.86
N ALA A 64 5.51 0.32 5.93
CA ALA A 64 6.52 0.56 6.95
C ALA A 64 5.92 0.83 8.35
N SER A 65 4.78 1.51 8.40
CA SER A 65 4.06 1.83 9.65
C SER A 65 2.58 1.49 9.50
N LYS A 66 2.27 0.21 9.34
CA LYS A 66 0.88 -0.24 9.24
C LYS A 66 0.23 -0.28 10.61
N PHE A 67 -0.76 0.58 10.82
CA PHE A 67 -1.62 0.56 12.00
C PHE A 67 -3.00 0.01 11.62
N TYR A 68 -3.55 -0.87 12.43
CA TYR A 68 -4.82 -1.57 12.17
C TYR A 68 -5.74 -1.52 13.37
N ARG A 69 -7.05 -1.50 13.10
CA ARG A 69 -8.03 -2.08 14.02
C ARG A 69 -7.86 -3.60 13.99
N VAL A 70 -7.82 -4.25 15.16
CA VAL A 70 -7.69 -5.71 15.25
C VAL A 70 -8.85 -6.42 14.55
N THR A 71 -10.06 -5.87 14.61
CA THR A 71 -11.25 -6.37 13.90
C THR A 71 -11.04 -6.40 12.39
N CYS A 72 -10.59 -5.30 11.80
CA CYS A 72 -10.25 -5.24 10.37
C CYS A 72 -9.15 -6.24 10.02
N PHE A 73 -8.07 -6.32 10.81
CA PHE A 73 -6.95 -7.23 10.56
C PHE A 73 -7.38 -8.70 10.56
N ARG A 74 -8.28 -9.09 11.48
CA ARG A 74 -8.86 -10.44 11.52
C ARG A 74 -9.72 -10.71 10.29
N GLN A 75 -10.59 -9.77 9.90
CA GLN A 75 -11.50 -9.95 8.77
C GLN A 75 -10.79 -10.07 7.42
N ILE A 76 -9.68 -9.37 7.23
CA ILE A 76 -8.88 -9.52 6.01
C ILE A 76 -8.06 -10.83 5.97
N GLY A 77 -8.06 -11.62 7.05
CA GLY A 77 -7.31 -12.87 7.15
C GLY A 77 -5.84 -12.72 7.58
N GLY A 78 -5.48 -11.55 8.13
CA GLY A 78 -4.10 -11.23 8.51
C GLY A 78 -3.17 -10.93 7.32
N PHE A 79 -1.87 -11.07 7.52
CA PHE A 79 -0.88 -10.78 6.47
C PHE A 79 -0.76 -11.93 5.47
N VAL A 80 -0.83 -11.56 4.19
CA VAL A 80 -0.40 -12.44 3.10
C VAL A 80 1.12 -12.59 3.15
N ARG A 81 1.62 -13.83 3.18
CA ARG A 81 3.06 -14.14 3.25
C ARG A 81 3.73 -14.04 1.87
N GLU A 82 3.63 -12.89 1.23
CA GLU A 82 4.24 -12.61 -0.06
C GLU A 82 4.54 -11.12 -0.22
N VAL A 83 5.30 -10.73 -1.23
CA VAL A 83 5.44 -9.32 -1.62
C VAL A 83 4.09 -8.68 -1.95
N MET A 84 4.02 -7.33 -1.89
CA MET A 84 2.79 -6.56 -2.11
C MET A 84 1.65 -6.86 -1.12
N TRP A 85 1.94 -7.55 -0.01
CA TRP A 85 0.98 -7.80 1.07
C TRP A 85 0.35 -6.49 1.59
N ASP A 86 1.11 -5.40 1.60
CA ASP A 86 0.69 -4.08 2.06
C ASP A 86 -0.33 -3.42 1.12
N GLY A 87 -0.29 -3.77 -0.17
CA GLY A 87 -1.32 -3.41 -1.14
C GLY A 87 -2.55 -4.30 -1.03
N LEU A 88 -2.35 -5.60 -0.84
CA LEU A 88 -3.40 -6.60 -0.71
C LEU A 88 -4.29 -6.32 0.50
N ASP A 89 -3.71 -5.99 1.65
CA ASP A 89 -4.48 -5.67 2.86
C ASP A 89 -5.44 -4.47 2.63
N CYS A 90 -4.98 -3.43 1.92
CA CYS A 90 -5.76 -2.23 1.66
C CYS A 90 -6.91 -2.53 0.70
N HIS A 91 -6.64 -3.35 -0.32
CA HIS A 91 -7.66 -3.77 -1.27
C HIS A 91 -8.68 -4.71 -0.63
N LYS A 92 -8.24 -5.66 0.20
CA LYS A 92 -9.14 -6.57 0.91
C LYS A 92 -9.99 -5.82 1.94
N SER A 93 -9.38 -4.90 2.69
CA SER A 93 -10.09 -4.00 3.60
C SER A 93 -11.22 -3.27 2.88
N ARG A 94 -10.92 -2.65 1.73
CA ARG A 94 -11.93 -1.97 0.89
C ARG A 94 -12.99 -2.90 0.35
N GLN A 95 -12.62 -4.09 -0.09
CA GLN A 95 -13.57 -5.09 -0.56
C GLN A 95 -14.62 -5.40 0.53
N LEU A 96 -14.19 -5.44 1.80
CA LEU A 96 -15.02 -5.69 2.98
C LEU A 96 -15.67 -4.42 3.59
N GLY A 97 -15.62 -3.28 2.89
CA GLY A 97 -16.29 -2.05 3.34
C GLY A 97 -15.49 -1.15 4.30
N TRP A 98 -14.30 -1.58 4.73
CA TRP A 98 -13.36 -0.75 5.47
C TRP A 98 -12.71 0.29 4.56
N LYS A 99 -12.26 1.39 5.18
CA LYS A 99 -11.40 2.40 4.58
C LYS A 99 -9.96 2.18 5.00
N THR A 100 -9.04 2.62 4.15
CA THR A 100 -7.62 2.66 4.47
C THR A 100 -7.00 3.94 3.93
N GLY A 101 -5.93 4.43 4.55
CA GLY A 101 -5.27 5.61 4.02
C GLY A 101 -4.02 6.05 4.77
N SER A 102 -3.36 7.06 4.23
CA SER A 102 -2.26 7.75 4.90
C SER A 102 -2.49 9.25 4.92
N PHE A 103 -2.31 9.86 6.08
CA PHE A 103 -2.75 11.23 6.34
C PHE A 103 -1.62 12.24 6.22
N ARG A 104 -1.87 13.33 5.46
CA ARG A 104 -1.00 14.51 5.37
C ARG A 104 -1.23 15.40 6.58
N ASP A 105 -0.72 14.95 7.71
CA ASP A 105 -0.84 15.62 9.00
C ASP A 105 0.58 15.81 9.57
N PRO A 106 1.05 17.05 9.80
CA PRO A 106 2.41 17.30 10.29
C PRO A 106 2.75 16.56 11.58
N GLU A 107 1.76 16.32 12.45
CA GLU A 107 1.95 15.59 13.72
C GLU A 107 2.04 14.07 13.53
N LEU A 108 1.63 13.59 12.35
CA LEU A 108 1.72 12.18 11.96
C LEU A 108 2.85 11.94 10.95
N GLU A 109 3.56 12.95 10.51
CA GLU A 109 4.64 12.76 9.54
C GLU A 109 5.90 12.20 10.22
N PHE A 110 6.51 11.16 9.63
CA PHE A 110 7.66 10.47 10.22
C PHE A 110 8.81 10.29 9.23
N GLU A 111 10.04 10.17 9.74
CA GLU A 111 11.22 9.91 8.91
C GLU A 111 11.42 8.40 8.74
N HIS A 112 11.76 8.01 7.51
CA HIS A 112 12.33 6.73 7.17
C HIS A 112 13.83 6.92 7.07
N LEU A 113 14.58 6.33 8.01
CA LEU A 113 16.02 6.49 8.16
C LEU A 113 16.81 5.91 6.96
N ARG A 114 16.12 5.18 6.07
CA ARG A 114 16.62 4.72 4.79
C ARG A 114 15.55 4.94 3.71
N PRO A 115 15.94 5.26 2.46
CA PRO A 115 14.96 5.30 1.37
C PRO A 115 14.25 3.95 1.20
N MET A 116 12.92 3.95 1.06
CA MET A 116 12.12 2.75 0.87
C MET A 116 12.61 1.92 -0.32
N GLY A 117 12.76 0.61 -0.09
CA GLY A 117 13.20 -0.35 -1.10
C GLY A 117 14.71 -0.35 -1.37
N SER A 118 15.51 0.33 -0.54
CA SER A 118 16.98 0.31 -0.64
C SER A 118 17.63 -0.95 -0.01
N SER A 119 16.84 -1.85 0.60
CA SER A 119 17.36 -2.88 1.50
C SER A 119 17.91 -4.17 0.87
N GLN A 120 17.95 -4.33 -0.46
CA GLN A 120 18.53 -5.53 -1.07
C GLN A 120 19.28 -5.29 -2.37
N GLN A 121 20.52 -5.82 -2.43
CA GLN A 121 21.36 -6.09 -3.62
C GLN A 121 21.60 -4.90 -4.56
N ASN A 122 20.57 -4.44 -5.27
CA ASN A 122 20.57 -3.23 -6.09
C ASN A 122 19.13 -2.79 -6.41
N ILE A 123 18.98 -1.54 -6.86
CA ILE A 123 17.68 -0.93 -7.19
C ILE A 123 16.88 -1.73 -8.22
N TYR A 124 17.52 -2.38 -9.20
CA TYR A 124 16.86 -3.15 -10.25
C TYR A 124 16.26 -4.46 -9.73
N ALA A 125 16.94 -5.11 -8.78
CA ALA A 125 16.38 -6.28 -8.08
C ALA A 125 15.09 -5.90 -7.34
N GLY A 126 15.09 -4.76 -6.64
CA GLY A 126 13.89 -4.21 -6.00
C GLY A 126 12.76 -3.91 -7.00
N ARG A 127 13.08 -3.32 -8.16
CA ARG A 127 12.10 -3.06 -9.23
C ARG A 127 11.51 -4.36 -9.82
N ARG A 128 12.33 -5.36 -10.10
CA ARG A 128 11.87 -6.69 -10.54
C ARG A 128 10.97 -7.36 -9.50
N ARG A 129 11.36 -7.31 -8.22
CA ARG A 129 10.56 -7.83 -7.11
C ARG A 129 9.20 -7.14 -7.01
N HIS A 130 9.15 -5.82 -7.22
CA HIS A 130 7.89 -5.09 -7.31
C HIS A 130 7.04 -5.54 -8.52
N GLY A 131 7.67 -5.77 -9.67
CA GLY A 131 7.01 -6.35 -10.85
C GLY A 131 6.38 -7.71 -10.58
N PHE A 132 7.15 -8.63 -10.00
CA PHE A 132 6.66 -9.93 -9.55
C PHE A 132 5.49 -9.79 -8.58
N GLY A 133 5.60 -8.90 -7.58
CA GLY A 133 4.51 -8.70 -6.62
C GLY A 133 3.23 -8.15 -7.23
N GLN A 134 3.33 -7.33 -8.26
CA GLN A 134 2.16 -6.81 -8.98
C GLN A 134 1.47 -7.90 -9.79
N TYR A 135 2.25 -8.84 -10.34
CA TYR A 135 1.74 -10.05 -10.97
C TYR A 135 1.08 -10.97 -9.95
N PHE A 136 1.74 -11.24 -8.82
CA PHE A 136 1.19 -12.03 -7.71
C PHE A 136 -0.14 -11.46 -7.21
N MET A 137 -0.20 -10.15 -6.93
CA MET A 137 -1.43 -9.45 -6.52
C MET A 137 -2.56 -9.56 -7.56
N GLY A 138 -2.26 -9.95 -8.80
CA GLY A 138 -3.23 -10.13 -9.87
C GLY A 138 -3.62 -8.82 -10.54
N SER A 139 -2.70 -7.84 -10.59
CA SER A 139 -2.95 -6.54 -11.21
C SER A 139 -3.38 -6.65 -12.67
N ASP A 140 -4.14 -5.65 -13.13
CA ASP A 140 -4.56 -5.49 -14.51
C ASP A 140 -3.32 -5.14 -15.36
N PRO A 141 -3.02 -5.92 -16.43
CA PRO A 141 -1.81 -5.73 -17.22
C PRO A 141 -1.70 -4.32 -17.84
N LEU A 142 -2.81 -3.75 -18.29
CA LEU A 142 -2.82 -2.42 -18.93
C LEU A 142 -2.57 -1.34 -17.89
N TYR A 143 -3.21 -1.44 -16.72
CA TYR A 143 -2.92 -0.55 -15.61
C TYR A 143 -1.45 -0.62 -15.22
N PHE A 144 -0.93 -1.84 -15.04
CA PHE A 144 0.44 -1.99 -14.60
C PHE A 144 1.43 -1.45 -15.62
N ALA A 145 1.22 -1.72 -16.91
CA ALA A 145 2.03 -1.15 -18.00
C ALA A 145 2.03 0.38 -17.97
N ALA A 146 0.85 1.02 -17.85
CA ALA A 146 0.75 2.47 -17.74
C ALA A 146 1.50 3.02 -16.51
N THR A 147 1.41 2.35 -15.36
CA THR A 147 2.15 2.77 -14.16
C THR A 147 3.66 2.60 -14.32
N ALA A 148 4.12 1.56 -15.01
CA ALA A 148 5.53 1.32 -15.28
C ALA A 148 6.11 2.37 -16.24
N ILE A 149 5.38 2.72 -17.31
CA ILE A 149 5.74 3.79 -18.25
C ILE A 149 5.84 5.13 -17.51
N ARG A 150 4.83 5.47 -16.69
CA ARG A 150 4.88 6.70 -15.88
C ARG A 150 6.09 6.73 -14.93
N LYS A 151 6.46 5.58 -14.35
CA LYS A 151 7.66 5.47 -13.50
C LYS A 151 8.97 5.67 -14.26
N MET A 152 9.00 5.52 -15.59
CA MET A 152 10.21 5.78 -16.40
C MET A 152 10.64 7.24 -16.37
N ALA A 153 9.72 8.17 -16.04
CA ALA A 153 10.01 9.59 -15.84
C ALA A 153 10.67 9.89 -14.47
N HIS A 154 11.04 8.87 -13.70
CA HIS A 154 11.71 9.00 -12.41
C HIS A 154 12.94 8.08 -12.31
N PRO A 155 13.98 8.46 -11.56
CA PRO A 155 15.15 7.62 -11.33
C PRO A 155 14.83 6.21 -10.78
N PRO A 156 15.49 5.15 -11.27
CA PRO A 156 16.39 5.15 -12.42
C PRO A 156 15.59 5.27 -13.71
N TYR A 157 15.81 6.35 -14.47
CA TYR A 157 15.01 6.71 -15.64
C TYR A 157 15.00 5.57 -16.64
N VAL A 158 13.82 5.28 -17.20
CA VAL A 158 13.58 4.22 -18.20
C VAL A 158 13.85 2.80 -17.67
N LEU A 159 15.10 2.49 -17.31
CA LEU A 159 15.55 1.18 -16.84
C LEU A 159 14.82 0.72 -15.57
N GLY A 160 14.41 1.63 -14.69
CA GLY A 160 13.60 1.28 -13.51
C GLY A 160 12.20 0.81 -13.86
N GLY A 161 11.58 1.43 -14.87
CA GLY A 161 10.28 1.00 -15.40
C GLY A 161 10.40 -0.33 -16.15
N LEU A 162 11.44 -0.49 -16.97
CA LEU A 162 11.72 -1.74 -17.69
C LEU A 162 12.00 -2.91 -16.74
N ALA A 163 12.79 -2.71 -15.68
CA ALA A 163 13.03 -3.74 -14.67
C ALA A 163 11.75 -4.15 -13.93
N THR A 164 10.82 -3.20 -13.74
CA THR A 164 9.51 -3.47 -13.15
C THR A 164 8.64 -4.33 -14.09
N LEU A 165 8.63 -4.01 -15.40
CA LEU A 165 7.94 -4.81 -16.40
C LEU A 165 8.56 -6.21 -16.55
N GLN A 166 9.89 -6.31 -16.53
CA GLN A 166 10.62 -7.56 -16.58
C GLN A 166 10.18 -8.52 -15.46
N GLY A 167 10.01 -8.02 -14.23
CA GLY A 167 9.54 -8.83 -13.12
C GLY A 167 8.13 -9.38 -13.33
N TYR A 168 7.21 -8.55 -13.85
CA TYR A 168 5.83 -8.93 -14.09
C TYR A 168 5.68 -9.91 -15.26
N VAL A 169 6.26 -9.58 -16.41
CA VAL A 169 6.19 -10.42 -17.62
C VAL A 169 6.94 -11.73 -17.40
N GLY A 170 8.09 -11.69 -16.70
CA GLY A 170 8.82 -12.90 -16.33
C GLY A 170 7.96 -13.85 -15.48
N ALA A 171 7.24 -13.34 -14.48
CA ALA A 171 6.34 -14.13 -13.65
C ALA A 171 5.17 -14.73 -14.46
N TRP A 172 4.62 -13.93 -15.38
CA TRP A 172 3.58 -14.40 -16.29
C TRP A 172 4.08 -15.53 -17.20
N MET A 173 5.22 -15.37 -17.87
CA MET A 173 5.75 -16.39 -18.78
C MET A 173 6.09 -17.71 -18.08
N ARG A 174 6.49 -17.66 -16.80
CA ARG A 174 6.73 -18.86 -15.98
C ARG A 174 5.45 -19.52 -15.47
N GLY A 175 4.30 -18.87 -15.58
CA GLY A 175 3.07 -19.34 -14.97
C GLY A 175 3.13 -19.33 -13.43
N ASP A 176 3.84 -18.36 -12.84
CA ASP A 176 3.92 -18.23 -11.38
C ASP A 176 2.50 -18.11 -10.79
N ARG A 177 2.31 -18.54 -9.55
CA ARG A 177 1.00 -18.40 -8.87
C ARG A 177 0.64 -16.92 -8.67
N GLN A 178 -0.64 -16.61 -8.82
CA GLN A 178 -1.21 -15.36 -8.34
C GLN A 178 -1.85 -15.55 -6.96
N HIS A 179 -2.34 -14.48 -6.36
CA HIS A 179 -3.09 -14.52 -5.12
C HIS A 179 -4.31 -15.44 -5.26
N ASP A 180 -4.51 -16.30 -4.26
CA ASP A 180 -5.45 -17.41 -4.34
C ASP A 180 -6.93 -16.98 -4.34
N ASP A 181 -7.23 -15.76 -3.88
CA ASP A 181 -8.57 -15.16 -3.91
C ASP A 181 -8.88 -14.54 -5.30
N PRO A 182 -9.69 -15.20 -6.17
CA PRO A 182 -10.05 -14.67 -7.49
C PRO A 182 -10.97 -13.44 -7.42
N GLU A 183 -11.82 -13.34 -6.39
CA GLU A 183 -12.73 -12.22 -6.22
C GLU A 183 -11.97 -10.94 -5.87
N LEU A 184 -10.98 -11.05 -4.97
CA LEU A 184 -10.08 -9.95 -4.64
C LEU A 184 -9.30 -9.50 -5.88
N ARG A 185 -8.78 -10.44 -6.68
CA ARG A 185 -8.10 -10.10 -7.95
C ARG A 185 -9.04 -9.34 -8.89
N ALA A 186 -10.28 -9.80 -9.06
CA ALA A 186 -11.27 -9.12 -9.89
C ALA A 186 -11.58 -7.70 -9.35
N PHE A 187 -11.72 -7.56 -8.03
CA PHE A 187 -11.92 -6.28 -7.35
C PHE A 187 -10.76 -5.31 -7.57
N ILE A 188 -9.51 -5.76 -7.41
CA ILE A 188 -8.29 -4.98 -7.65
C ILE A 188 -8.24 -4.50 -9.10
N ARG A 189 -8.47 -5.39 -10.06
CA ARG A 189 -8.46 -5.02 -11.49
C ARG A 189 -9.56 -4.00 -11.83
N ALA A 190 -10.75 -4.15 -11.27
CA ALA A 190 -11.82 -3.18 -11.45
C ALA A 190 -11.47 -1.80 -10.89
N TYR A 191 -10.85 -1.74 -9.71
CA TYR A 191 -10.29 -0.51 -9.15
C TYR A 191 -9.23 0.10 -10.08
N GLN A 192 -8.25 -0.71 -10.50
CA GLN A 192 -7.13 -0.27 -11.31
C GLN A 192 -7.58 0.32 -12.65
N ARG A 193 -8.53 -0.33 -13.34
CA ARG A 193 -9.13 0.22 -14.57
C ARG A 193 -9.81 1.56 -14.32
N LYS A 194 -10.61 1.70 -13.26
CA LYS A 194 -11.21 3.00 -12.89
C LYS A 194 -10.15 4.06 -12.59
N ALA A 195 -9.07 3.68 -11.91
CA ALA A 195 -7.98 4.58 -11.54
C ALA A 195 -7.21 5.12 -12.75
N LEU A 196 -7.16 4.39 -13.89
CA LEU A 196 -6.58 4.92 -15.14
C LEU A 196 -7.35 6.11 -15.67
N PHE A 197 -8.69 6.04 -15.65
CA PHE A 197 -9.53 7.06 -16.27
C PHE A 197 -9.84 8.23 -15.32
N LYS A 198 -10.11 7.93 -14.04
CA LYS A 198 -10.61 8.93 -13.08
C LYS A 198 -9.56 9.36 -12.05
N GLY A 199 -8.40 8.72 -12.04
CA GLY A 199 -7.43 8.85 -10.96
C GLY A 199 -7.80 8.03 -9.73
N LYS A 200 -6.79 7.74 -8.90
CA LYS A 200 -6.92 6.84 -7.75
C LYS A 200 -7.88 7.36 -6.67
N SER A 201 -7.78 8.63 -6.29
CA SER A 201 -8.59 9.21 -5.22
C SER A 201 -10.08 9.13 -5.53
N ARG A 202 -10.49 9.48 -6.75
CA ARG A 202 -11.90 9.36 -7.19
C ARG A 202 -12.35 7.91 -7.26
N ALA A 203 -11.52 7.01 -7.80
CA ALA A 203 -11.84 5.59 -7.87
C ALA A 203 -12.04 4.98 -6.47
N VAL A 204 -11.21 5.37 -5.49
CA VAL A 204 -11.34 4.94 -4.10
C VAL A 204 -12.58 5.52 -3.44
N ALA A 205 -12.86 6.81 -3.59
CA ALA A 205 -14.06 7.43 -3.02
C ALA A 205 -15.35 6.75 -3.51
N GLU A 206 -15.45 6.44 -4.81
CA GLU A 206 -16.59 5.69 -5.37
C GLU A 206 -16.70 4.28 -4.78
N ILE A 207 -15.56 3.58 -4.60
CA ILE A 207 -15.54 2.24 -4.01
C ILE A 207 -15.94 2.29 -2.55
N GLU A 208 -15.40 3.23 -1.76
CA GLU A 208 -15.70 3.34 -0.34
C GLU A 208 -17.17 3.74 -0.08
N ALA A 209 -17.77 4.55 -0.96
CA ALA A 209 -19.20 4.82 -0.94
C ALA A 209 -20.01 3.56 -1.25
N ARG A 210 -19.66 2.82 -2.31
CA ARG A 210 -20.37 1.60 -2.71
C ARG A 210 -20.25 0.47 -1.68
N GLN A 211 -19.06 0.26 -1.12
CA GLN A 211 -18.79 -0.82 -0.17
C GLN A 211 -19.24 -0.48 1.25
N ALA A 212 -19.83 0.70 1.49
CA ALA A 212 -20.36 1.07 2.80
C ALA A 212 -21.42 0.07 3.29
N THR A 213 -22.23 -0.50 2.40
CA THR A 213 -23.24 -1.51 2.72
C THR A 213 -22.65 -2.90 2.99
N ALA A 214 -21.41 -3.15 2.55
CA ALA A 214 -20.69 -4.39 2.84
C ALA A 214 -19.94 -4.33 4.18
N PHE A 215 -19.92 -3.17 4.85
CA PHE A 215 -19.27 -2.99 6.14
C PHE A 215 -20.04 -3.72 7.24
N ALA A 216 -19.48 -4.84 7.70
CA ALA A 216 -20.05 -5.66 8.76
C ALA A 216 -18.91 -6.08 9.72
N PRO A 217 -18.40 -5.17 10.57
CA PRO A 217 -17.42 -5.56 11.58
C PRO A 217 -18.06 -6.53 12.57
N PRO A 218 -17.35 -7.57 13.05
CA PRO A 218 -17.84 -8.39 14.15
C PRO A 218 -18.06 -7.51 15.39
N ALA A 219 -19.09 -7.86 16.16
CA ALA A 219 -19.39 -7.23 17.46
C ALA A 219 -18.25 -7.41 18.46
#